data_AF-A0A3M2J020-F1
#
_entry.id   AF-A0A3M2J020-F1
#
_cell.length_a   1.000
_cell.length_b   1.000
_cell.length_c   1.000
_cell.angle_alpha   90.00
_cell.angle_beta   90.00
_cell.angle_gamma   90.00
#
_symmetry.space_group_name_H-M   'P 1'
#
loop_
_entity.id
_entity.type
_entity.pdbx_description
1 polymer ?
#
loop_
_entity_poly.entity_id
_entity_poly.type
_entity_poly.pdbx_seq_one_letter_code
_entity_poly.pdbx_strand_id
1 'polypeptide(L)' 'MFTRIEIHNFKSFDELSVNLDRFNVLVGANASGKSNFVQIFRFL' A
#
# COMPACT_ATOMS: atom_id res chain seq x y z
N MET A 1 -7.29 11.87 -9.38
CA MET A 1 -6.79 10.49 -9.22
C MET A 1 -5.50 10.58 -8.43
N PHE A 2 -5.34 9.81 -7.36
CA PHE A 2 -4.14 9.87 -6.52
C PHE A 2 -2.98 9.14 -7.22
N THR A 3 -1.82 9.80 -7.32
CA THR A 3 -0.63 9.28 -8.01
C THR A 3 0.50 8.89 -7.03
N ARG A 4 0.33 9.19 -5.74
CA ARG A 4 1.28 8.88 -4.68
C ARG A 4 0.54 8.61 -3.37
N ILE A 5 1.03 7.65 -2.60
CA ILE A 5 0.56 7.35 -1.25
C ILE A 5 1.77 7.32 -0.32
N GLU A 6 1.61 7.95 0.84
CA GLU A 6 2.55 7.89 1.96
C GLU A 6 1.81 7.36 3.18
N ILE A 7 2.38 6.33 3.80
CA ILE A 7 1.80 5.65 4.95
C ILE A 7 2.86 5.61 6.05
N HIS A 8 2.43 5.95 7.26
CA HIS A 8 3.26 5.86 8.46
C HIS A 8 2.50 5.08 9.54
N ASN A 9 3.18 4.19 10.25
CA ASN A 9 2.67 3.44 11.40
C ASN A 9 1.35 2.68 11.12
N PHE A 10 1.24 2.01 9.97
CA PHE A 10 0.05 1.23 9.61
C PHE A 10 0.34 -0.27 9.56
N LYS A 11 -0.17 -0.98 10.58
CA LYS A 11 -0.04 -2.45 10.70
C LYS A 11 1.43 -2.89 10.58
N SER A 12 1.77 -3.57 9.49
CA SER A 12 3.12 -4.08 9.23
C SER A 12 4.03 -3.08 8.51
N PHE A 13 3.57 -1.85 8.26
CA PHE A 13 4.35 -0.80 7.63
C PHE A 13 4.69 0.28 8.66
N ASP A 14 5.98 0.46 8.90
CA ASP A 14 6.51 1.59 9.68
C ASP A 14 6.48 2.87 8.83
N GLU A 15 7.09 2.81 7.65
CA GLU A 15 7.02 3.84 6.61
C GLU A 15 6.90 3.17 5.22
N LEU A 16 6.01 3.70 4.37
CA LEU A 16 5.85 3.26 2.98
C LEU A 16 5.52 4.44 2.07
N SER A 17 6.30 4.60 1.00
CA SER A 17 6.07 5.58 -0.05
C SER A 17 5.96 4.87 -1.40
N VAL A 18 4.82 5.03 -2.07
CA VAL A 18 4.53 4.34 -3.34
C VAL A 18 3.89 5.31 -4.33
N ASN A 19 4.43 5.33 -5.55
CA ASN A 19 3.78 5.98 -6.68
C ASN A 19 2.78 5.00 -7.32
N LEU A 20 1.60 5.50 -7.66
CA LEU A 20 0.53 4.72 -8.29
C LEU A 20 0.36 5.12 -9.74
N ASP A 21 0.33 4.11 -10.60
CA ASP A 21 -0.10 4.25 -11.98
C ASP A 21 -1.59 3.93 -12.15
N ARG A 22 -2.10 4.04 -13.38
CA ARG A 22 -3.49 3.66 -13.70
C ARG A 22 -3.76 2.17 -13.51
N PHE A 23 -2.72 1.33 -13.56
CA PHE A 23 -2.79 -0.11 -13.32
C PHE A 23 -1.56 -0.54 -12.51
N ASN A 24 -1.78 -1.20 -11.39
CA ASN A 24 -0.72 -1.64 -10.48
C ASN A 24 -0.92 -3.11 -10.16
N VAL A 25 0.17 -3.89 -10.16
CA VAL A 25 0.16 -5.30 -9.74
C VAL A 25 0.96 -5.42 -8.46
N LEU A 26 0.32 -5.95 -7.41
CA LEU A 26 0.95 -6.14 -6.10
C LEU A 26 1.45 -7.57 -5.96
N VAL A 27 2.76 -7.76 -5.97
CA VAL A 27 3.44 -9.07 -5.86
C VAL A 27 4.25 -9.19 -4.57
N GLY A 28 4.44 -10.43 -4.11
CA GLY A 28 5.22 -10.72 -2.90
C GLY A 28 4.80 -12.03 -2.23
N ALA A 29 5.64 -12.54 -1.34
CA ALA A 29 5.37 -13.77 -0.57
C ALA A 29 4.15 -13.63 0.36
N ASN A 30 3.58 -14.75 0.81
CA ASN A 30 2.55 -14.71 1.86
C ASN A 30 3.08 -14.01 3.11
N ALA A 31 2.19 -13.31 3.82
CA ALA A 31 2.51 -12.46 4.97
C ALA A 31 3.42 -11.25 4.70
N SER A 32 3.81 -10.95 3.44
CA SER A 32 4.64 -9.78 3.10
C SER A 32 3.91 -8.41 3.18
N GLY A 33 2.74 -8.34 3.82
CA GLY A 33 1.97 -7.10 3.97
C GLY A 33 1.05 -6.73 2.80
N LYS A 34 0.89 -7.57 1.76
CA LYS A 34 0.03 -7.23 0.61
C LYS A 34 -1.42 -6.91 0.99
N SER A 35 -2.03 -7.73 1.83
CA SER A 35 -3.40 -7.47 2.32
C SER A 35 -3.48 -6.21 3.17
N ASN A 36 -2.43 -5.90 3.94
CA ASN A 36 -2.33 -4.63 4.67
C ASN A 36 -2.27 -3.46 3.68
N PHE A 37 -1.50 -3.57 2.59
CA PHE A 37 -1.41 -2.52 1.56
C PHE A 37 -2.78 -2.17 0.98
N VAL A 38 -3.55 -3.18 0.57
CA VAL A 38 -4.90 -2.96 0.00
C VAL A 38 -5.86 -2.35 1.03
N GLN A 39 -5.69 -2.63 2.33
CA GLN A 39 -6.55 -2.08 3.37
C GLN A 39 -6.37 -0.58 3.61
N ILE A 40 -5.27 0.03 3.17
CA ILE A 40 -5.07 1.49 3.27
C ILE A 40 -6.16 2.26 2.51
N PHE A 41 -6.64 1.72 1.39
CA PHE A 41 -7.68 2.36 0.60
C PHE A 41 -9.06 2.38 1.28
N ARG A 42 -9.25 1.71 2.43
CA ARG A 42 -10.51 1.79 3.20
C ARG A 42 -10.70 3.11 3.94
N PHE A 43 -9.66 3.93 4.04
CA PHE A 43 -9.70 5.25 4.67
C PHE A 43 -10.09 6.37 3.70
N LEU A 44 -10.19 6.06 2.40
CA LEU A 44 -10.54 6.99 1.31
C LEU A 44 -11.96 6.72 0.83
#